data_AF-A0A554MD90-F1
#
_entry.id   AF-A0A554MD90-F1
#
_cell.length_a   1.000
_cell.length_b   1.000
_cell.length_c   1.000
_cell.angle_alpha   90.00
_cell.angle_beta   90.00
_cell.angle_gamma   90.00
#
_symmetry.space_group_name_H-M   'P 1'
#
loop_
_entity.id
_entity.type
_entity.pdbx_description
1 polymer ?
#
loop_
_entity_poly.entity_id
_entity_poly.type
_entity_poly.pdbx_seq_one_letter_code
_entity_poly.pdbx_strand_id
1 'polypeptide(L)'
;MGFASQNIFILIFIKFFQFMILQTWGDVIVASLQQVWVSLASFIPLLVGALVVFLIGWVVAVALSKAVEQLVRALRVDTLLVKLDIGHAVQRAGWKLNTGAFVAWLVKWSLVIAFLLASVNILGLTAVSDFLKD
;
A
#
# COMPACT_ATOMS: atom_id res chain seq x y z
N MET A 1 32.01 53.92 -36.70
CA MET A 1 32.44 52.68 -36.01
C MET A 1 31.57 52.27 -34.81
N GLY A 2 30.87 53.19 -34.11
CA GLY A 2 30.12 52.86 -32.89
C GLY A 2 28.94 51.88 -33.03
N PHE A 3 28.22 51.89 -34.16
CA PHE A 3 27.04 51.03 -34.37
C PHE A 3 27.37 49.53 -34.48
N ALA A 4 28.49 49.16 -35.10
CA ALA A 4 28.88 47.76 -35.25
C ALA A 4 29.31 47.12 -33.91
N SER A 5 29.95 47.90 -33.04
CA SER A 5 30.39 47.44 -31.72
C SER A 5 29.21 47.11 -30.79
N GLN A 6 28.19 47.97 -30.76
CA GLN A 6 26.99 47.77 -29.94
C GLN A 6 26.23 46.48 -30.29
N ASN A 7 26.08 46.20 -31.60
CA ASN A 7 25.40 44.98 -32.06
C ASN A 7 26.15 43.70 -31.67
N ILE A 8 27.49 43.73 -31.66
CA ILE A 8 28.31 42.58 -31.24
C ILE A 8 28.11 42.28 -29.75
N PHE A 9 28.09 43.31 -28.90
CA PHE A 9 27.82 43.15 -27.47
C PHE A 9 26.44 42.55 -27.19
N ILE A 10 25.41 43.02 -27.90
CA ILE A 10 24.05 42.49 -27.78
C ILE A 10 24.01 41.00 -28.15
N LEU A 11 24.66 40.60 -29.24
CA LEU A 11 24.69 39.20 -29.66
C LEU A 11 25.43 38.29 -28.68
N ILE A 12 26.55 38.76 -28.10
CA ILE A 12 27.29 38.02 -27.07
C ILE A 12 26.43 37.84 -25.82
N PHE A 13 25.76 38.91 -25.39
CA PHE A 13 24.87 38.87 -24.23
C PHE A 13 23.70 37.89 -24.43
N ILE A 14 23.04 37.93 -25.60
CA ILE A 14 21.95 37.01 -25.93
C ILE A 14 22.45 35.56 -25.94
N LYS A 15 23.58 35.28 -26.57
CA LYS A 15 24.15 33.92 -26.60
C LYS A 15 24.53 33.42 -25.22
N PHE A 16 25.12 34.27 -24.39
CA PHE A 16 25.47 33.93 -23.01
C PHE A 16 24.22 33.60 -22.18
N PHE A 17 23.19 34.44 -22.28
CA PHE A 17 21.94 34.25 -21.56
C PHE A 17 21.20 32.99 -22.01
N GLN A 18 21.15 32.74 -23.32
CA GLN A 18 20.56 31.52 -23.87
C GLN A 18 21.33 30.27 -23.41
N PHE A 19 22.65 30.31 -23.41
CA PHE A 19 23.50 29.21 -22.93
C PHE A 19 23.25 28.91 -21.45
N MET A 20 23.21 29.95 -20.61
CA MET A 20 22.92 29.82 -19.17
C MET A 20 21.53 29.21 -18.92
N ILE A 21 20.51 29.67 -19.64
CA ILE A 21 19.14 29.14 -19.55
C ILE A 21 19.09 27.66 -19.94
N LEU A 22 19.62 27.30 -21.12
CA LEU A 22 19.53 25.93 -21.64
C LEU A 22 20.20 24.90 -20.71
N GLN A 23 21.34 25.25 -20.11
CA GLN A 23 22.00 24.38 -19.13
C GLN A 23 21.18 24.25 -17.85
N THR A 24 20.70 25.36 -17.29
CA THR A 24 19.97 25.34 -16.01
C THR A 24 18.67 24.53 -16.11
N TRP A 25 17.89 24.67 -17.17
CA TRP A 25 16.65 23.89 -17.34
C TRP A 25 16.92 22.42 -17.67
N GLY A 26 17.97 22.13 -18.42
CA GLY A 26 18.41 20.75 -18.69
C GLY A 26 18.79 20.02 -17.41
N ASP A 27 19.59 20.67 -16.56
CA ASP A 27 20.06 20.11 -15.29
C ASP A 27 18.91 19.87 -14.32
N VAL A 28 17.94 20.80 -14.22
CA VAL A 28 16.75 20.64 -13.35
C VAL A 28 15.88 19.45 -13.77
N ILE A 29 15.70 19.23 -15.08
CA ILE A 29 14.93 18.09 -15.59
C ILE A 29 15.66 16.78 -15.29
N VAL A 30 16.97 16.72 -15.55
CA VAL A 30 17.78 15.53 -15.29
C VAL A 30 17.80 15.22 -13.80
N ALA A 31 17.99 16.22 -12.94
CA ALA A 31 17.95 16.05 -11.49
C ALA A 31 16.59 15.52 -11.01
N SER A 32 15.48 16.05 -11.54
CA SER A 32 14.13 15.59 -11.17
C SER A 32 13.90 14.13 -11.58
N LEU A 33 14.34 13.73 -12.78
CA LEU A 33 14.24 12.34 -13.26
C LEU A 33 15.14 11.40 -12.46
N GLN A 34 16.36 11.84 -12.10
CA GLN A 34 17.26 11.07 -11.25
C GLN A 34 16.66 10.84 -9.86
N GLN A 35 16.01 11.85 -9.28
CA GLN A 35 15.38 11.73 -7.96
C GLN A 35 14.20 10.74 -7.97
N VAL A 36 13.39 10.74 -9.04
CA VAL A 36 12.36 9.71 -9.25
C VAL A 36 12.99 8.32 -9.35
N TRP A 37 14.07 8.16 -10.12
CA TRP A 37 14.79 6.89 -10.24
C TRP A 37 15.34 6.38 -8.91
N VAL A 38 15.94 7.25 -8.10
CA VAL A 38 16.44 6.88 -6.76
C VAL A 38 15.30 6.48 -5.84
N SER A 39 14.17 7.20 -5.87
CA SER A 39 12.97 6.87 -5.10
C SER A 39 12.38 5.51 -5.50
N LEU A 40 12.35 5.19 -6.80
CA LEU A 40 11.94 3.87 -7.27
C LEU A 40 12.91 2.78 -6.82
N ALA A 41 14.22 3.03 -6.88
CA ALA A 41 15.23 2.07 -6.43
C ALA A 41 15.14 1.78 -4.92
N SER A 42 14.83 2.78 -4.10
CA SER A 42 14.64 2.61 -2.65
C SER A 42 13.28 1.99 -2.29
N PHE A 43 12.26 2.11 -3.15
CA PHE A 43 10.97 1.45 -2.99
C PHE A 43 11.03 -0.08 -3.16
N ILE A 44 11.91 -0.60 -4.04
CA ILE A 44 12.01 -2.04 -4.32
C ILE A 44 12.32 -2.86 -3.04
N PRO A 45 13.34 -2.52 -2.22
CA PRO A 45 13.60 -3.20 -0.96
C PRO A 45 12.41 -3.18 0.01
N LEU A 46 11.72 -2.05 0.12
CA LEU A 46 10.54 -1.90 0.97
C LEU A 46 9.39 -2.80 0.49
N LEU A 47 9.18 -2.87 -0.83
CA LEU A 47 8.19 -3.73 -1.45
C LEU A 47 8.45 -5.21 -1.15
N VAL A 48 9.71 -5.63 -1.26
CA VAL A 48 10.09 -7.01 -0.90
C VAL A 48 9.82 -7.27 0.59
N GLY A 49 10.19 -6.35 1.49
CA GLY A 49 9.91 -6.48 2.92
C GLY A 49 8.41 -6.57 3.23
N ALA A 50 7.60 -5.70 2.62
CA ALA A 50 6.15 -5.71 2.77
C ALA A 50 5.53 -7.02 2.25
N LEU A 51 5.99 -7.52 1.11
CA LEU A 51 5.53 -8.81 0.56
C LEU A 51 5.88 -9.98 1.49
N VAL A 52 7.09 -10.01 2.05
CA VAL A 52 7.50 -11.03 3.01
C VAL A 52 6.58 -11.03 4.23
N VAL A 53 6.32 -9.86 4.81
CA VAL A 53 5.41 -9.72 5.96
C VAL A 53 3.98 -10.14 5.61
N PHE A 54 3.48 -9.74 4.44
CA PHE A 54 2.16 -10.14 3.98
C PHE A 54 2.03 -11.66 3.82
N LEU A 55 3.03 -12.31 3.22
CA LEU A 55 3.04 -13.77 3.02
C LEU A 55 3.09 -14.52 4.36
N ILE A 56 3.93 -14.08 5.29
CA ILE A 56 3.99 -14.65 6.64
C ILE A 56 2.64 -14.46 7.35
N GLY A 57 2.09 -13.25 7.27
CA GLY A 57 0.79 -12.90 7.85
C GLY A 57 -0.35 -13.75 7.31
N TRP A 58 -0.35 -14.05 6.01
CA TRP A 58 -1.33 -14.92 5.38
C TRP A 58 -1.28 -16.35 5.95
N VAL A 59 -0.08 -16.91 6.11
CA VAL A 59 0.10 -18.24 6.71
C VAL A 59 -0.41 -18.25 8.15
N VAL A 60 -0.08 -17.23 8.94
CA VAL A 60 -0.55 -17.08 10.32
C VAL A 60 -2.08 -16.95 10.38
N ALA A 61 -2.68 -16.16 9.49
CA ALA A 61 -4.13 -15.96 9.44
C ALA A 61 -4.87 -17.27 9.16
N VAL A 62 -4.37 -18.09 8.23
CA VAL A 62 -4.94 -19.40 7.92
C VAL A 62 -4.78 -20.38 9.09
N ALA A 63 -3.64 -20.35 9.79
CA ALA A 63 -3.43 -21.19 10.96
C ALA A 63 -4.38 -20.81 12.11
N LEU A 64 -4.49 -19.52 12.44
CA LEU A 64 -5.39 -19.03 13.47
C LEU A 64 -6.87 -19.28 13.13
N SER A 65 -7.27 -19.11 11.87
CA SER A 65 -8.67 -19.36 11.48
C SER A 65 -9.09 -20.81 11.73
N LYS A 66 -8.18 -21.76 11.48
CA LYS A 66 -8.42 -23.18 11.77
C LYS A 66 -8.53 -23.44 13.27
N ALA A 67 -7.68 -22.81 14.09
CA ALA A 67 -7.73 -22.93 15.54
C ALA A 67 -9.06 -22.38 16.10
N VAL A 68 -9.51 -21.21 15.60
CA VAL A 68 -10.79 -20.61 15.99
C VAL A 68 -11.96 -21.49 15.57
N GLU A 69 -11.95 -22.05 14.35
CA GLU A 69 -12.99 -22.98 13.90
C GLU A 69 -13.11 -24.20 14.83
N GLN A 70 -11.97 -24.80 15.20
CA GLN A 70 -11.93 -25.92 16.13
C GLN A 70 -12.44 -25.54 17.51
N LEU A 71 -12.06 -24.36 18.02
CA LEU A 71 -12.50 -23.87 19.33
C LEU A 71 -14.02 -23.64 19.37
N VAL A 72 -14.58 -23.00 18.34
CA VAL A 72 -16.03 -22.74 18.25
C VAL A 72 -16.83 -24.04 18.15
N ARG A 73 -16.32 -25.02 17.39
CA ARG A 73 -16.91 -26.37 17.32
C ARG A 73 -16.82 -27.10 18.66
N ALA A 74 -15.67 -27.03 19.34
CA ALA A 74 -15.47 -27.68 20.65
C ALA A 74 -16.40 -27.10 21.74
N LEU A 75 -16.65 -25.79 21.69
CA LEU A 75 -17.57 -25.11 22.60
C LEU A 75 -19.05 -25.39 22.33
N ARG A 76 -19.38 -26.20 21.30
CA ARG A 76 -20.75 -26.53 20.89
C ARG A 76 -21.63 -25.29 20.78
N VAL A 77 -21.09 -24.19 20.24
CA VAL A 77 -21.83 -22.96 20.01
C VAL A 77 -23.08 -23.24 19.16
N ASP A 78 -23.00 -24.22 18.27
CA ASP A 78 -24.14 -24.74 17.49
C ASP A 78 -25.32 -25.20 18.37
N THR A 79 -25.07 -25.76 19.56
CA THR A 79 -26.13 -26.20 20.49
C THR A 79 -26.78 -25.03 21.23
N LEU A 80 -26.06 -23.93 21.43
CA LEU A 80 -26.61 -22.69 22.00
C LEU A 80 -27.48 -21.94 20.99
N LEU A 81 -27.08 -21.90 19.71
CA LEU A 81 -27.88 -21.31 18.63
C LEU A 81 -29.13 -22.11 18.25
N VAL A 82 -29.18 -23.41 18.56
CA VAL A 82 -30.40 -24.22 18.40
C VAL A 82 -31.37 -23.99 19.57
N LYS A 83 -30.87 -23.64 20.76
CA LYS A 83 -31.71 -23.28 21.93
C LYS A 83 -32.26 -21.87 21.86
N LEU A 84 -31.55 -20.95 21.21
CA LEU A 84 -32.06 -19.67 20.77
C LEU A 84 -32.89 -19.96 19.49
N ASP A 85 -34.13 -19.49 19.39
CA ASP A 85 -35.10 -19.81 18.31
C ASP A 85 -34.65 -19.46 16.86
N ILE A 86 -33.40 -19.02 16.70
CA ILE A 86 -32.68 -18.72 15.47
C ILE A 86 -32.51 -19.98 14.60
N GLY A 87 -32.43 -21.17 15.22
CA GLY A 87 -32.31 -22.45 14.51
C GLY A 87 -33.48 -22.75 13.57
N HIS A 88 -34.71 -22.38 13.94
CA HIS A 88 -35.92 -22.63 13.14
C HIS A 88 -36.04 -21.70 11.93
N ALA A 89 -35.56 -20.45 12.04
CA ALA A 89 -35.56 -19.50 10.94
C ALA A 89 -34.59 -19.90 9.82
N VAL A 90 -33.43 -20.47 10.17
CA VAL A 90 -32.41 -20.86 9.18
C VAL A 90 -32.61 -22.28 8.63
N GLN A 91 -33.21 -23.20 9.39
CA GLN A 91 -33.63 -24.50 8.85
C GLN A 91 -34.69 -24.38 7.75
N ARG A 92 -35.60 -23.39 7.81
CA ARG A 92 -36.55 -23.10 6.71
C ARG A 92 -35.86 -22.67 5.41
N ALA A 93 -34.63 -22.16 5.48
CA ALA A 93 -33.82 -21.81 4.32
C ALA A 93 -33.00 -23.00 3.77
N GLY A 94 -33.00 -24.16 4.44
CA GLY A 94 -32.25 -25.36 4.01
C GLY A 94 -30.73 -25.29 4.25
N TRP A 95 -30.23 -24.25 4.94
CA TRP A 95 -28.80 -24.07 5.20
C TRP A 95 -28.43 -24.63 6.58
N LYS A 96 -27.44 -25.52 6.63
CA LYS A 96 -26.82 -25.91 7.92
C LYS A 96 -26.00 -24.73 8.42
N LEU A 97 -26.46 -24.06 9.48
CA LEU A 97 -25.68 -23.03 10.18
C LEU A 97 -24.36 -23.63 10.67
N ASN A 98 -23.27 -23.38 9.95
CA ASN A 98 -21.92 -23.62 10.45
C ASN A 98 -21.41 -22.31 11.04
N THR A 99 -21.90 -21.99 12.23
CA THR A 99 -21.55 -20.75 12.94
C THR A 99 -20.04 -20.66 13.18
N GLY A 100 -19.39 -21.80 13.44
CA GLY A 100 -17.94 -21.89 13.56
C GLY A 100 -17.18 -21.50 12.30
N ALA A 101 -17.64 -21.94 11.13
CA ALA A 101 -17.02 -21.54 9.86
C ALA A 101 -17.23 -20.06 9.54
N PHE A 102 -18.39 -19.49 9.89
CA PHE A 102 -18.64 -18.05 9.70
C PHE A 102 -17.71 -17.19 10.57
N VAL A 103 -17.57 -17.52 11.85
CA VAL A 103 -16.67 -16.82 12.78
C VAL A 103 -15.21 -16.99 12.35
N ALA A 104 -14.79 -18.22 11.99
CA ALA A 104 -13.45 -18.47 11.49
C ALA A 104 -13.13 -17.69 10.20
N TRP A 105 -14.11 -17.54 9.31
CA TRP A 105 -14.00 -16.73 8.10
C TRP A 105 -13.82 -15.24 8.43
N LEU A 106 -14.61 -14.71 9.36
CA LEU A 106 -14.46 -13.33 9.83
C LEU A 106 -13.07 -13.08 10.43
N VAL A 107 -12.61 -13.95 11.34
CA VAL A 107 -11.29 -13.82 11.96
C VAL A 107 -10.18 -13.88 10.92
N LYS A 108 -10.26 -14.80 9.95
CA LYS A 108 -9.29 -14.89 8.85
C LYS A 108 -9.18 -13.55 8.11
N TRP A 109 -10.31 -12.98 7.71
CA TRP A 109 -10.32 -11.71 6.98
C TRP A 109 -9.82 -10.53 7.81
N SER A 110 -10.18 -10.46 9.10
CA SER A 110 -9.64 -9.43 10.00
C SER A 110 -8.12 -9.51 10.13
N LEU A 111 -7.55 -10.71 10.26
CA LEU A 111 -6.11 -10.91 10.32
C LEU A 111 -5.43 -10.55 9.00
N VAL A 112 -5.99 -10.96 7.86
CA VAL A 112 -5.46 -10.59 6.54
C VAL A 112 -5.43 -9.07 6.38
N ILE A 113 -6.48 -8.36 6.77
CA ILE A 113 -6.53 -6.89 6.70
C ILE A 113 -5.48 -6.27 7.64
N ALA A 114 -5.30 -6.80 8.85
CA ALA A 114 -4.29 -6.32 9.78
C ALA A 114 -2.86 -6.48 9.23
N PHE A 115 -2.54 -7.63 8.64
CA PHE A 115 -1.25 -7.87 7.99
C PHE A 115 -1.07 -7.05 6.72
N LEU A 116 -2.13 -6.86 5.93
CA LEU A 116 -2.11 -5.96 4.78
C LEU A 116 -1.77 -4.54 5.22
N LEU A 117 -2.42 -4.04 6.29
CA LEU A 117 -2.12 -2.73 6.85
C LEU A 117 -0.67 -2.63 7.34
N ALA A 118 -0.17 -3.65 8.04
CA ALA A 118 1.24 -3.70 8.45
C ALA A 118 2.20 -3.65 7.24
N SER A 119 1.85 -4.33 6.14
CA SER A 119 2.63 -4.35 4.91
C SER A 119 2.62 -2.97 4.22
N VAL A 120 1.46 -2.31 4.17
CA VAL A 120 1.31 -0.94 3.64
C VAL A 120 2.07 0.08 4.49
N ASN A 121 2.11 -0.12 5.81
CA ASN A 121 2.89 0.73 6.72
C ASN A 121 4.40 0.58 6.46
N ILE A 122 4.89 -0.63 6.17
CA ILE A 122 6.29 -0.88 5.79
C ILE A 122 6.65 -0.18 4.48
N LEU A 123 5.71 -0.13 3.53
CA LEU A 123 5.89 0.64 2.29
C LEU A 123 5.98 2.16 2.51
N GLY A 124 5.69 2.64 3.72
CA GLY A 124 5.75 4.06 4.03
C GLY A 124 4.70 4.88 3.27
N LEU A 125 3.58 4.28 2.86
CA LEU A 125 2.52 5.00 2.12
C LEU A 125 1.92 6.15 2.94
N THR A 126 2.08 6.12 4.27
CA THR A 126 1.82 7.24 5.17
C THR A 126 2.77 8.43 4.96
N ALA A 127 4.04 8.21 4.60
CA ALA A 127 5.02 9.27 4.35
C ALA A 127 4.72 10.08 3.08
N VAL A 128 4.08 9.49 2.07
CA VAL A 128 3.64 10.21 0.85
C VAL A 128 2.54 11.22 1.19
N SER A 129 1.70 10.92 2.19
CA SER A 129 0.66 11.85 2.65
C SER A 129 1.22 13.02 3.47
N ASP A 130 2.39 12.85 4.09
CA ASP A 130 3.07 13.93 4.80
C ASP A 130 3.88 14.81 3.85
N PHE A 131 4.42 14.24 2.76
CA PHE A 131 5.05 15.00 1.66
C PHE A 131 4.08 15.92 0.89
N LEU A 132 2.77 15.72 1.01
CA LEU A 132 1.73 16.52 0.37
C LEU A 132 1.11 17.58 1.29
N LYS A 133 1.46 17.57 2.58
CA LYS A 133 0.96 18.56 3.57
C LYS A 133 1.88 19.78 3.70
N ASP A 134 3.11 19.68 3.23
CA ASP A 134 4.06 20.80 3.07
C ASP A 134 4.10 21.26 1.60
#